data_AF-E9Q4G4-F1
#
_entry.id   AF-E9Q4G4-F1
#
_cell.length_a   1.000
_cell.length_b   1.000
_cell.length_c   1.000
_cell.angle_alpha   90.00
_cell.angle_beta   90.00
_cell.angle_gamma   90.00
#
_symmetry.space_group_name_H-M   'P 1'
#
loop_
_entity.id
_entity.type
_entity.pdbx_description
1 polymer ?
#
loop_
_entity_poly.entity_id
_entity_poly.type
_entity_poly.pdbx_seq_one_letter_code
_entity_poly.pdbx_strand_id
1 'polypeptide(L)'
;MGPRKPALRTPLLLLFLLLFLDTSVWAQDEVLENLSFSCPNATRFKHLRKYVYNYEAESSSGVQGTADSRSATKINCKVELEVPQICGFIMRTNQCTLKEVYGFNPEGKALMKKTKNSEEFAAAMSRYELKLAIPEGKQIVLYPDKDEPKYILNIKRGIISALLVPPETEEDQQELFLDTVYGNCSTQVTVNSRKGTVPTEMSTERNLQQCDGFQPISTSVSPLALIKGLVHPLSTLISSSQTCQYTLDPKRKHVSEAVCDEQHLFLPFSYKNKYGIMTRVTQKLSLEDTPKINSRFFSEGTNRMGLAFESTKSTSSPKQADAVLKTLQ
;
A
#
# COMPACT_ATOMS: atom_id res chain seq x y z
N MET A 1 -57.16 -66.20 -62.66
CA MET A 1 -58.06 -65.36 -61.84
C MET A 1 -57.36 -65.07 -60.51
N GLY A 2 -57.16 -63.80 -60.13
CA GLY A 2 -56.67 -63.39 -58.79
C GLY A 2 -57.74 -63.57 -57.70
N PRO A 3 -57.49 -63.19 -56.42
CA PRO A 3 -57.40 -61.76 -56.08
C PRO A 3 -56.50 -61.33 -54.88
N ARG A 4 -56.09 -60.04 -54.96
CA ARG A 4 -55.96 -58.95 -53.97
C ARG A 4 -55.29 -59.13 -52.58
N LYS A 5 -54.31 -58.25 -52.34
CA LYS A 5 -53.83 -57.73 -51.03
C LYS A 5 -54.95 -57.05 -50.22
N PRO A 6 -54.71 -56.77 -48.93
CA PRO A 6 -54.52 -55.37 -48.55
C PRO A 6 -53.30 -55.12 -47.66
N ALA A 7 -52.91 -53.84 -47.60
CA ALA A 7 -51.76 -53.27 -46.91
C ALA A 7 -52.14 -52.69 -45.54
N LEU A 8 -51.18 -52.59 -44.61
CA LEU A 8 -51.09 -51.54 -43.57
C LEU A 8 -49.69 -51.61 -42.93
N ARG A 9 -48.81 -50.61 -43.16
CA ARG A 9 -48.36 -49.55 -42.21
C ARG A 9 -47.79 -50.14 -40.89
N THR A 10 -46.61 -49.83 -40.37
CA THR A 10 -45.62 -48.74 -40.51
C THR A 10 -44.47 -49.07 -39.54
N PRO A 11 -43.17 -48.97 -39.89
CA PRO A 11 -42.08 -48.95 -38.92
C PRO A 11 -41.69 -47.48 -38.67
N LEU A 12 -42.43 -46.78 -37.81
CA LEU A 12 -42.15 -45.36 -37.50
C LEU A 12 -41.95 -45.08 -36.00
N LEU A 13 -41.85 -46.11 -35.16
CA LEU A 13 -41.63 -45.94 -33.72
C LEU A 13 -40.23 -46.33 -33.23
N LEU A 14 -39.42 -47.03 -34.03
CA LEU A 14 -38.05 -47.38 -33.63
C LEU A 14 -36.96 -46.42 -34.13
N LEU A 15 -37.27 -45.51 -35.07
CA LEU A 15 -36.29 -44.52 -35.55
C LEU A 15 -36.23 -43.24 -34.70
N PHE A 16 -37.18 -43.01 -33.80
CA PHE A 16 -37.22 -41.82 -32.94
C PHE A 16 -36.48 -41.99 -31.60
N LEU A 17 -36.06 -43.20 -31.23
CA LEU A 17 -35.35 -43.48 -29.98
C LEU A 17 -33.82 -43.54 -30.11
N LEU A 18 -33.27 -43.39 -31.33
CA LEU A 18 -31.83 -43.45 -31.59
C LEU A 18 -31.20 -42.10 -31.98
N LEU A 19 -31.94 -40.98 -31.83
CA LEU A 19 -31.47 -39.63 -32.18
C LEU A 19 -31.32 -38.66 -30.99
N PHE A 20 -31.33 -39.15 -29.74
CA PHE A 20 -31.34 -38.27 -28.56
C PHE A 20 -30.38 -38.63 -27.41
N LEU A 21 -29.22 -39.25 -27.68
CA LEU A 21 -28.18 -39.42 -26.64
C LEU A 21 -26.74 -39.13 -27.09
N ASP A 22 -26.55 -38.43 -28.22
CA ASP A 22 -25.30 -37.72 -28.52
C ASP A 22 -25.45 -36.24 -28.20
N THR A 23 -25.38 -35.92 -26.91
CA THR A 23 -24.93 -34.59 -26.47
C THR A 23 -23.81 -34.80 -25.48
N SER A 24 -22.61 -35.03 -26.00
CA SER A 24 -21.40 -34.69 -25.27
C SER A 24 -21.48 -33.19 -24.99
N VAL A 25 -21.94 -32.82 -23.79
CA VAL A 25 -21.80 -31.47 -23.27
C VAL A 25 -20.30 -31.24 -23.10
N TRP A 26 -19.69 -30.69 -24.14
CA TRP A 26 -18.50 -29.89 -23.99
C TRP A 26 -18.97 -28.70 -23.16
N ALA A 27 -18.74 -28.76 -21.85
CA ALA A 27 -18.82 -27.59 -21.00
C ALA A 27 -17.70 -26.65 -21.45
N GLN A 28 -18.03 -25.84 -22.44
CA GLN A 28 -17.24 -24.70 -22.87
C GLN A 28 -17.28 -23.73 -21.68
N ASP A 29 -16.17 -23.69 -20.96
CA ASP A 29 -15.89 -22.82 -19.82
C ASP A 29 -15.69 -21.36 -20.31
N GLU A 30 -16.59 -20.88 -21.18
CA GLU A 30 -16.55 -19.57 -21.85
C GLU A 30 -17.78 -18.73 -21.50
N VAL A 31 -18.18 -18.65 -20.23
CA VAL A 31 -19.08 -17.56 -19.80
C VAL A 31 -18.78 -17.14 -18.35
N LEU A 32 -17.57 -16.61 -18.12
CA LEU A 32 -17.33 -15.57 -17.11
C LEU A 32 -16.12 -14.70 -17.47
N GLU A 33 -15.97 -14.33 -18.75
CA GLU A 33 -14.95 -13.33 -19.17
C GLU A 33 -15.56 -11.99 -19.59
N ASN A 34 -16.90 -11.81 -19.50
CA ASN A 34 -17.58 -10.59 -19.95
C ASN A 34 -18.32 -9.80 -18.84
N LEU A 35 -17.78 -9.76 -17.62
CA LEU A 35 -17.78 -8.49 -16.91
C LEU A 35 -16.36 -7.95 -16.98
N SER A 36 -16.16 -6.99 -17.88
CA SER A 36 -14.99 -6.12 -17.87
C SER A 36 -15.03 -5.27 -16.60
N PHE A 37 -14.72 -5.87 -15.45
CA PHE A 37 -14.19 -5.16 -14.30
C PHE A 37 -12.70 -4.92 -14.57
N SER A 38 -12.42 -4.14 -15.62
CA SER A 38 -11.07 -3.66 -15.86
C SER A 38 -10.69 -2.78 -14.69
N CYS A 39 -9.66 -3.19 -13.99
CA CYS A 39 -9.13 -2.50 -12.84
C CYS A 39 -7.65 -2.25 -13.13
N PRO A 40 -7.36 -1.15 -13.84
CA PRO A 40 -6.03 -0.87 -14.35
C PRO A 40 -4.97 -0.90 -13.24
N ASN A 41 -5.34 -0.41 -12.05
CA ASN A 41 -4.47 -0.30 -10.88
C ASN A 41 -4.16 -1.64 -10.18
N ALA A 42 -4.96 -2.69 -10.40
CA ALA A 42 -4.73 -4.03 -9.82
C ALA A 42 -4.06 -5.02 -10.78
N THR A 43 -3.76 -4.60 -12.01
CA THR A 43 -3.20 -5.46 -13.08
C THR A 43 -1.89 -6.17 -12.69
N ARG A 44 -1.18 -5.64 -11.68
CA ARG A 44 0.10 -6.17 -11.20
C ARG A 44 -0.05 -7.42 -10.31
N PHE A 45 -1.21 -7.64 -9.71
CA PHE A 45 -1.44 -8.76 -8.81
C PHE A 45 -2.45 -9.75 -9.39
N LYS A 46 -2.02 -11.00 -9.57
CA LYS A 46 -2.82 -12.04 -10.20
C LYS A 46 -3.84 -12.60 -9.21
N HIS A 47 -5.04 -12.86 -9.72
CA HIS A 47 -6.10 -13.57 -9.00
C HIS A 47 -5.63 -14.94 -8.50
N LEU A 48 -6.16 -15.36 -7.35
CA LEU A 48 -5.83 -16.64 -6.69
C LEU A 48 -4.34 -16.80 -6.39
N ARG A 49 -3.68 -15.69 -6.10
CA ARG A 49 -2.31 -15.66 -5.57
C ARG A 49 -2.27 -14.99 -4.21
N LYS A 50 -1.30 -15.44 -3.44
CA LYS A 50 -0.80 -14.75 -2.26
C LYS A 50 0.61 -14.26 -2.57
N TYR A 51 0.94 -13.06 -2.12
CA TYR A 51 2.26 -12.46 -2.24
C TYR A 51 2.81 -12.25 -0.83
N VAL A 52 3.95 -12.87 -0.54
CA VAL A 52 4.59 -12.78 0.77
C VAL A 52 5.81 -11.88 0.65
N TYR A 53 5.82 -10.78 1.41
CA TYR A 53 6.88 -9.78 1.42
C TYR A 53 7.57 -9.71 2.79
N ASN A 54 8.88 -9.51 2.78
CA ASN A 54 9.59 -8.93 3.91
C ASN A 54 9.47 -7.40 3.84
N TYR A 55 8.86 -6.81 4.87
CA TYR A 55 8.71 -5.38 5.02
C TYR A 55 9.71 -4.85 6.04
N GLU A 56 10.42 -3.79 5.67
CA GLU A 56 11.26 -3.01 6.57
C GLU A 56 10.89 -1.53 6.45
N ALA A 57 10.79 -0.84 7.58
CA ALA A 57 10.68 0.60 7.59
C ALA A 57 11.60 1.19 8.66
N GLU A 58 12.37 2.20 8.31
CA GLU A 58 13.22 2.92 9.24
C GLU A 58 12.87 4.41 9.19
N SER A 59 12.49 4.97 10.33
CA SER A 59 12.34 6.42 10.49
C SER A 59 13.53 6.91 11.30
N SER A 60 14.23 7.93 10.79
CA SER A 60 15.37 8.55 11.44
C SER A 60 15.24 10.06 11.45
N SER A 61 15.58 10.70 12.57
CA SER A 61 15.54 12.15 12.73
C SER A 61 16.84 12.64 13.37
N GLY A 62 17.42 13.70 12.83
CA GLY A 62 18.66 14.28 13.33
C GLY A 62 19.09 15.52 12.57
N VAL A 63 20.29 16.03 12.88
CA VAL A 63 20.90 17.15 12.17
C VAL A 63 21.91 16.62 11.17
N GLN A 64 21.54 16.61 9.89
CA GLN A 64 22.41 16.11 8.84
C GLN A 64 23.57 17.07 8.59
N GLY A 65 24.80 16.55 8.66
CA GLY A 65 26.03 17.25 8.34
C GLY A 65 26.89 17.67 9.54
N THR A 66 26.37 17.61 10.78
CA THR A 66 27.10 18.08 11.97
C THR A 66 26.96 17.19 13.22
N ALA A 67 25.86 16.46 13.37
CA ALA A 67 25.63 15.63 14.55
C ALA A 67 25.71 14.14 14.21
N ASP A 68 26.56 13.41 14.93
CA ASP A 68 26.69 11.95 14.82
C ASP A 68 25.54 11.21 15.51
N SER A 69 24.83 11.90 16.40
CA SER A 69 23.68 11.35 17.13
C SER A 69 22.37 11.64 16.38
N ARG A 70 21.61 10.57 16.11
CA ARG A 70 20.26 10.63 15.54
C ARG A 70 19.31 9.68 16.26
N SER A 71 18.04 10.02 16.33
CA SER A 71 17.00 9.07 16.75
C SER A 71 16.63 8.22 15.54
N ALA A 72 16.53 6.90 15.70
CA ALA A 72 15.92 6.07 14.67
C ALA A 72 15.09 4.93 15.27
N THR A 73 14.02 4.58 14.57
CA THR A 73 13.12 3.47 14.87
C THR A 73 13.01 2.61 13.63
N LYS A 74 13.08 1.29 13.80
CA LYS A 74 12.98 0.33 12.72
C LYS A 74 11.87 -0.69 12.98
N ILE A 75 11.03 -0.89 11.98
CA ILE A 75 9.98 -1.91 11.94
C ILE A 75 10.42 -2.97 10.93
N ASN A 76 10.29 -4.24 11.29
CA ASN A 76 10.38 -5.36 10.37
C ASN A 76 9.11 -6.18 10.51
N CYS A 77 8.45 -6.57 9.41
CA CYS A 77 7.27 -7.43 9.42
C CYS A 77 7.28 -8.36 8.21
N LYS A 78 6.55 -9.47 8.29
CA LYS A 78 6.08 -10.19 7.10
C LYS A 78 4.71 -9.68 6.70
N VAL A 79 4.54 -9.40 5.42
CA VAL A 79 3.29 -8.90 4.85
C VAL A 79 2.80 -9.92 3.84
N GLU A 80 1.61 -10.45 4.05
CA GLU A 80 0.92 -11.34 3.12
C GLU A 80 -0.22 -10.58 2.45
N LEU A 81 -0.20 -10.51 1.11
CA LEU A 81 -1.27 -9.94 0.32
C LEU A 81 -1.94 -11.04 -0.51
N GLU A 82 -3.17 -11.40 -0.14
CA GLU A 82 -4.00 -12.35 -0.89
C GLU A 82 -4.90 -11.62 -1.88
N VAL A 83 -5.10 -12.23 -3.05
CA VAL A 83 -5.96 -11.73 -4.14
C VAL A 83 -7.11 -12.72 -4.38
N PRO A 84 -8.08 -12.83 -3.45
CA PRO A 84 -9.23 -13.74 -3.59
C PRO A 84 -10.17 -13.35 -4.74
N GLN A 85 -10.21 -12.06 -5.12
CA GLN A 85 -10.98 -11.53 -6.24
C GLN A 85 -10.15 -10.47 -6.96
N ILE A 86 -10.42 -10.23 -8.25
CA ILE A 86 -9.79 -9.12 -8.98
C ILE A 86 -10.19 -7.82 -8.27
N CYS A 87 -9.18 -7.03 -7.85
CA CYS A 87 -9.34 -5.77 -7.10
C CYS A 87 -9.92 -5.88 -5.70
N GLY A 88 -10.03 -7.10 -5.17
CA GLY A 88 -10.30 -7.36 -3.76
C GLY A 88 -9.09 -8.05 -3.14
N PHE A 89 -8.51 -7.44 -2.11
CA PHE A 89 -7.31 -7.94 -1.47
C PHE A 89 -7.52 -8.11 0.03
N ILE A 90 -6.80 -9.08 0.60
CA ILE A 90 -6.74 -9.29 2.03
C ILE A 90 -5.27 -9.22 2.45
N MET A 91 -4.93 -8.22 3.25
CA MET A 91 -3.59 -8.03 3.79
C MET A 91 -3.50 -8.55 5.22
N ARG A 92 -2.50 -9.39 5.49
CA ARG A 92 -2.12 -9.81 6.84
C ARG A 92 -0.70 -9.38 7.13
N THR A 93 -0.46 -8.86 8.32
CA THR A 93 0.86 -8.44 8.77
C THR A 93 1.24 -9.24 10.00
N ASN A 94 2.26 -10.07 9.91
CA ASN A 94 2.68 -10.95 10.99
C ASN A 94 4.21 -10.86 11.20
N GLN A 95 4.70 -11.58 12.22
CA GLN A 95 6.14 -11.62 12.55
C GLN A 95 6.78 -10.23 12.67
N CYS A 96 6.05 -9.28 13.24
CA CYS A 96 6.51 -7.91 13.36
C CYS A 96 7.51 -7.75 14.51
N THR A 97 8.50 -6.88 14.34
CA THR A 97 9.41 -6.45 15.39
C THR A 97 9.62 -4.94 15.30
N LEU A 98 9.57 -4.29 16.46
CA LEU A 98 9.90 -2.88 16.65
C LEU A 98 11.26 -2.76 17.34
N LYS A 99 12.16 -1.96 16.76
CA LYS A 99 13.51 -1.69 17.25
C LYS A 99 13.79 -0.20 17.34
N GLU A 100 14.62 0.19 18.30
CA GLU A 100 15.07 1.57 18.50
C GLU A 100 16.59 1.65 18.56
N VAL A 101 17.15 2.81 18.21
CA VAL A 101 18.58 3.09 18.40
C VAL A 101 18.93 3.07 19.87
N TYR A 102 20.05 2.43 20.22
CA TYR A 102 20.63 2.51 21.57
C TYR A 102 22.08 2.98 21.59
N GLY A 103 22.70 3.13 20.43
CA GLY A 103 24.07 3.62 20.30
C GLY A 103 24.51 3.65 18.85
N PHE A 104 25.75 4.06 18.63
CA PHE A 104 26.41 4.10 17.33
C PHE A 104 27.73 3.36 17.43
N ASN A 105 28.12 2.63 16.39
CA ASN A 105 29.44 2.04 16.30
C ASN A 105 30.49 3.12 15.88
N PRO A 106 31.80 2.82 15.95
CA PRO A 106 32.85 3.75 15.53
C PRO A 106 32.72 4.21 14.07
N GLU A 107 32.06 3.44 13.23
CA GLU A 107 31.77 3.76 11.83
C GLU A 107 30.51 4.65 11.64
N GLY A 108 29.86 5.09 12.73
CA GLY A 108 28.67 5.94 12.70
C GLY A 108 27.37 5.21 12.32
N LYS A 109 27.38 3.88 12.24
CA LYS A 109 26.20 3.05 12.01
C LYS A 109 25.40 2.90 13.29
N ALA A 110 24.10 3.15 13.18
CA ALA A 110 23.15 3.00 14.26
C ALA A 110 23.06 1.54 14.74
N LEU A 111 23.24 1.33 16.04
CA LEU A 111 23.03 0.05 16.72
C LEU A 111 21.60 0.00 17.25
N MET A 112 20.85 -1.03 16.86
CA MET A 112 19.42 -1.16 17.10
C MET A 112 19.11 -2.29 18.07
N LYS A 113 18.23 -2.05 19.05
CA LYS A 113 17.73 -3.07 19.99
C LYS A 113 16.22 -3.20 19.90
N LYS A 114 15.68 -4.38 20.24
CA LYS A 114 14.23 -4.61 20.34
C LYS A 114 13.66 -3.71 21.45
N THR A 115 12.56 -3.01 21.17
CA THR A 115 11.90 -2.15 22.16
C THR A 115 11.15 -3.00 23.20
N LYS A 116 10.87 -2.43 24.37
CA LYS A 116 10.09 -3.13 25.43
C LYS A 116 8.67 -3.49 24.97
N ASN A 117 8.06 -2.65 24.12
CA ASN A 117 6.67 -2.83 23.66
C ASN A 117 6.60 -3.58 22.32
N SER A 118 7.70 -4.19 21.88
CA SER A 118 7.79 -4.82 20.55
C SER A 118 6.84 -6.02 20.40
N GLU A 119 6.58 -6.79 21.46
CA GLU A 119 5.62 -7.91 21.41
C GLU A 119 4.17 -7.43 21.37
N GLU A 120 3.83 -6.39 22.14
CA GLU A 120 2.50 -5.75 22.10
C GLU A 120 2.23 -5.17 20.71
N PHE A 121 3.23 -4.50 20.13
CA PHE A 121 3.18 -4.00 18.75
C PHE A 121 2.96 -5.14 17.75
N ALA A 122 3.68 -6.26 17.89
CA ALA A 122 3.54 -7.40 17.00
C ALA A 122 2.15 -8.06 17.09
N ALA A 123 1.63 -8.19 18.32
CA ALA A 123 0.28 -8.68 18.56
C ALA A 123 -0.77 -7.75 17.94
N ALA A 124 -0.63 -6.44 18.11
CA ALA A 124 -1.56 -5.46 17.55
C ALA A 124 -1.55 -5.46 16.01
N MET A 125 -0.37 -5.54 15.38
CA MET A 125 -0.25 -5.64 13.92
C MET A 125 -0.92 -6.90 13.35
N SER A 126 -0.78 -8.04 14.04
CA SER A 126 -1.27 -9.34 13.54
C SER A 126 -2.71 -9.68 13.90
N ARG A 127 -3.33 -8.92 14.81
CA ARG A 127 -4.65 -9.23 15.35
C ARG A 127 -5.77 -9.22 14.30
N TYR A 128 -5.74 -8.26 13.39
CA TYR A 128 -6.79 -8.06 12.39
C TYR A 128 -6.21 -8.08 10.98
N GLU A 129 -6.86 -8.78 10.06
CA GLU A 129 -6.58 -8.63 8.63
C GLU A 129 -7.19 -7.34 8.11
N LEU A 130 -6.53 -6.70 7.14
CA LEU A 130 -7.05 -5.52 6.47
C LEU A 130 -7.53 -5.91 5.08
N LYS A 131 -8.83 -5.76 4.84
CA LYS A 131 -9.40 -5.94 3.51
C LYS A 131 -9.34 -4.61 2.78
N LEU A 132 -9.03 -4.65 1.49
CA LEU A 132 -9.07 -3.47 0.63
C LEU A 132 -9.66 -3.81 -0.74
N ALA A 133 -10.33 -2.83 -1.34
CA ALA A 133 -10.86 -2.92 -2.68
C ALA A 133 -10.49 -1.69 -3.50
N ILE A 134 -10.44 -1.86 -4.83
CA ILE A 134 -10.26 -0.76 -5.78
C ILE A 134 -11.48 -0.74 -6.72
N PRO A 135 -12.66 -0.28 -6.25
CA PRO A 135 -13.86 -0.23 -7.06
C PRO A 135 -13.64 0.61 -8.32
N GLU A 136 -14.07 0.07 -9.46
CA GLU A 136 -13.94 0.69 -10.79
C GLU A 136 -12.51 1.12 -11.16
N GLY A 137 -11.49 0.60 -10.48
CA GLY A 137 -10.10 1.00 -10.69
C GLY A 137 -9.76 2.44 -10.27
N LYS A 138 -10.65 3.13 -9.55
CA LYS A 138 -10.50 4.56 -9.21
C LYS A 138 -9.81 4.76 -7.88
N GLN A 139 -10.56 4.63 -6.78
CA GLN A 139 -10.10 5.00 -5.45
C GLN A 139 -9.85 3.76 -4.60
N ILE A 140 -8.80 3.79 -3.78
CA ILE A 140 -8.52 2.71 -2.82
C ILE A 140 -9.45 2.84 -1.62
N VAL A 141 -10.18 1.77 -1.34
CA VAL A 141 -11.11 1.65 -0.21
C VAL A 141 -10.61 0.58 0.74
N LEU A 142 -10.56 0.91 2.02
CA LEU A 142 -10.17 0.03 3.11
C LEU A 142 -11.39 -0.39 3.92
N TYR A 143 -11.37 -1.64 4.39
CA TYR A 143 -12.38 -2.21 5.28
C TYR A 143 -11.70 -2.80 6.53
N PRO A 144 -11.22 -1.96 7.46
CA PRO A 144 -10.59 -2.42 8.70
C PRO A 144 -11.63 -2.99 9.68
N ASP A 145 -11.13 -3.79 10.63
CA ASP A 145 -11.92 -4.18 11.79
C ASP A 145 -12.23 -2.94 12.66
N LYS A 146 -13.43 -2.90 13.26
CA LYS A 146 -13.87 -1.80 14.12
C LYS A 146 -12.98 -1.59 15.36
N ASP A 147 -12.36 -2.67 15.83
CA ASP A 147 -11.54 -2.69 17.03
C ASP A 147 -10.04 -2.52 16.71
N GLU A 148 -9.69 -2.27 15.44
CA GLU A 148 -8.31 -2.01 15.04
C GLU A 148 -7.83 -0.62 15.52
N PRO A 149 -6.74 -0.54 16.30
CA PRO A 149 -6.22 0.75 16.73
C PRO A 149 -5.79 1.61 15.55
N LYS A 150 -6.19 2.89 15.54
CA LYS A 150 -5.90 3.82 14.44
C LYS A 150 -4.41 3.91 14.06
N TYR A 151 -3.51 3.87 15.05
CA TYR A 151 -2.07 3.93 14.77
C TYR A 151 -1.55 2.66 14.04
N ILE A 152 -2.14 1.49 14.31
CA ILE A 152 -1.85 0.24 13.58
C ILE A 152 -2.39 0.33 12.16
N LEU A 153 -3.63 0.79 12.00
CA LEU A 153 -4.24 0.99 10.69
C LEU A 153 -3.44 1.96 9.82
N ASN A 154 -2.89 3.04 10.40
CA ASN A 154 -2.05 4.00 9.69
C ASN A 154 -0.72 3.38 9.22
N ILE A 155 -0.12 2.47 9.99
CA ILE A 155 1.07 1.72 9.54
C ILE A 155 0.70 0.82 8.36
N LYS A 156 -0.43 0.13 8.44
CA LYS A 156 -0.97 -0.69 7.34
C LYS A 156 -1.28 0.12 6.09
N ARG A 157 -1.84 1.33 6.23
CA ARG A 157 -2.02 2.31 5.12
C ARG A 157 -0.70 2.65 4.45
N GLY A 158 0.35 2.89 5.24
CA GLY A 158 1.71 3.12 4.73
C GLY A 158 2.24 1.96 3.90
N ILE A 159 2.06 0.71 4.37
CA ILE A 159 2.46 -0.49 3.62
C ILE A 159 1.71 -0.58 2.29
N ILE A 160 0.38 -0.39 2.30
CA ILE A 160 -0.44 -0.41 1.07
C ILE A 160 0.00 0.68 0.10
N SER A 161 0.24 1.90 0.60
CA SER A 161 0.67 3.04 -0.22
C SER A 161 2.02 2.81 -0.89
N ALA A 162 2.90 1.99 -0.32
CA ALA A 162 4.18 1.62 -0.91
C ALA A 162 4.09 0.39 -1.84
N LEU A 163 3.04 -0.44 -1.69
CA LEU A 163 2.90 -1.69 -2.45
C LEU A 163 2.09 -1.51 -3.75
N LEU A 164 1.12 -0.59 -3.75
CA LEU A 164 0.27 -0.34 -4.91
C LEU A 164 0.97 0.60 -5.91
N VAL A 165 1.63 -0.01 -6.88
CA VAL A 165 2.36 0.65 -7.97
C VAL A 165 1.37 1.19 -9.02
N PRO A 166 1.69 2.31 -9.69
CA PRO A 166 0.91 2.81 -10.82
C PRO A 166 0.59 1.75 -11.89
N PRO A 167 -0.54 1.90 -12.60
CA PRO A 167 -0.94 0.97 -13.66
C PRO A 167 0.09 0.90 -14.78
N GLU A 168 0.02 -0.15 -15.59
CA GLU A 168 0.85 -0.29 -16.80
C GLU A 168 0.49 0.83 -17.80
N THR A 169 1.52 1.51 -18.30
CA THR A 169 1.40 2.61 -19.28
C THR A 169 2.37 2.37 -20.44
N GLU A 170 1.98 2.84 -21.62
CA GLU A 170 2.85 2.88 -22.81
C GLU A 170 3.89 4.01 -22.69
N GLU A 171 3.55 5.08 -21.99
CA GLU A 171 4.42 6.24 -21.81
C GLU A 171 5.53 5.93 -20.78
N ASP A 172 6.75 6.37 -21.08
CA ASP A 172 7.87 6.22 -20.15
C ASP A 172 7.85 7.28 -19.05
N GLN A 173 7.18 8.41 -19.27
CA GLN A 173 7.04 9.48 -18.30
C GLN A 173 5.64 10.07 -18.36
N GLN A 174 4.97 10.14 -17.21
CA GLN A 174 3.65 10.74 -17.09
C GLN A 174 3.43 11.27 -15.67
N GLU A 175 2.56 12.25 -15.53
CA GLU A 175 2.10 12.74 -14.23
C GLU A 175 0.72 12.16 -13.93
N LEU A 176 0.58 11.45 -12.81
CA LEU A 176 -0.67 10.82 -12.39
C LEU A 176 -1.08 11.29 -10.99
N PHE A 177 -2.38 11.41 -10.78
CA PHE A 177 -2.95 11.58 -9.45
C PHE A 177 -3.17 10.21 -8.81
N LEU A 178 -2.44 9.94 -7.73
CA LEU A 178 -2.46 8.64 -7.05
C LEU A 178 -2.96 8.81 -5.62
N ASP A 179 -3.72 7.82 -5.16
CA ASP A 179 -4.11 7.70 -3.77
C ASP A 179 -2.94 7.21 -2.93
N THR A 180 -2.67 7.89 -1.82
CA THR A 180 -1.55 7.62 -0.94
C THR A 180 -1.96 7.75 0.53
N VAL A 181 -1.04 7.44 1.43
CA VAL A 181 -1.21 7.74 2.86
C VAL A 181 -1.32 9.25 3.14
N TYR A 182 -0.91 10.11 2.21
CA TYR A 182 -1.04 11.57 2.28
C TYR A 182 -2.24 12.11 1.50
N GLY A 183 -3.20 11.25 1.15
CA GLY A 183 -4.33 11.61 0.29
C GLY A 183 -4.00 11.47 -1.20
N ASN A 184 -4.69 12.23 -2.03
CA ASN A 184 -4.46 12.28 -3.46
C ASN A 184 -3.27 13.20 -3.77
N CYS A 185 -2.25 12.64 -4.43
CA CYS A 185 -1.00 13.31 -4.71
C CYS A 185 -0.73 13.33 -6.22
N SER A 186 -0.33 14.50 -6.74
CA SER A 186 0.31 14.53 -8.06
C SER A 186 1.67 13.82 -7.98
N THR A 187 1.86 12.83 -8.84
CA THR A 187 3.01 11.94 -8.80
C THR A 187 3.61 11.82 -10.20
N GLN A 188 4.88 12.18 -10.32
CA GLN A 188 5.66 11.93 -11.52
C GLN A 188 6.05 10.45 -11.55
N VAL A 189 5.60 9.74 -12.58
CA VAL A 189 5.91 8.33 -12.80
C VAL A 189 6.87 8.20 -13.97
N THR A 190 7.97 7.49 -13.75
CA THR A 190 8.98 7.21 -14.77
C THR A 190 9.19 5.71 -14.88
N VAL A 191 9.09 5.16 -16.09
CA VAL A 191 9.52 3.80 -16.43
C VAL A 191 11.00 3.85 -16.81
N ASN A 192 11.84 3.26 -15.96
CA ASN A 192 13.29 3.32 -16.12
C ASN A 192 13.81 2.24 -17.08
N SER A 193 13.16 1.07 -17.09
CA SER A 193 13.53 -0.03 -17.99
C SER A 193 12.32 -0.87 -18.36
N ARG A 194 12.36 -1.47 -19.56
CA ARG A 194 11.34 -2.37 -20.09
C ARG A 194 11.97 -3.65 -20.63
N LYS A 195 11.18 -4.73 -20.61
CA LYS A 195 11.44 -5.95 -21.36
C LYS A 195 10.28 -6.21 -22.31
N GLY A 196 10.47 -5.85 -23.58
CA GLY A 196 9.36 -5.76 -24.54
C GLY A 196 8.43 -4.62 -24.14
N THR A 197 7.13 -4.89 -24.01
CA THR A 197 6.13 -3.89 -23.57
C THR A 197 6.04 -3.74 -22.04
N VAL A 198 6.63 -4.67 -21.28
CA VAL A 198 6.45 -4.76 -19.83
C VAL A 198 7.49 -3.92 -19.09
N PRO A 199 7.10 -2.96 -18.24
CA PRO A 199 8.01 -2.26 -17.33
C PRO A 199 8.69 -3.23 -16.36
N THR A 200 10.02 -3.15 -16.23
CA THR A 200 10.82 -3.94 -15.29
C THR A 200 11.31 -3.12 -14.11
N GLU A 201 11.57 -1.84 -14.33
CA GLU A 201 11.92 -0.90 -13.26
C GLU A 201 11.14 0.40 -13.45
N MET A 202 10.61 0.92 -12.37
CA MET A 202 9.84 2.16 -12.35
C MET A 202 10.24 3.00 -11.15
N SER A 203 10.07 4.31 -11.24
CA SER A 203 10.23 5.22 -10.12
C SER A 203 9.08 6.21 -10.06
N THR A 204 8.75 6.64 -8.86
CA THR A 204 7.78 7.70 -8.63
C THR A 204 8.41 8.80 -7.79
N GLU A 205 8.15 10.06 -8.13
CA GLU A 205 8.55 11.22 -7.35
C GLU A 205 7.33 12.11 -7.08
N ARG A 206 7.24 12.64 -5.85
CA ARG A 206 6.16 13.54 -5.46
C ARG A 206 6.62 14.56 -4.43
N ASN A 207 6.09 15.77 -4.53
CA ASN A 207 6.17 16.78 -3.49
C ASN A 207 4.99 16.59 -2.54
N LEU A 208 5.25 16.19 -1.29
CA LEU A 208 4.20 15.88 -0.33
C LEU A 208 3.37 17.11 0.05
N GLN A 209 3.93 18.31 -0.07
CA GLN A 209 3.20 19.55 0.21
C GLN A 209 2.06 19.82 -0.79
N GLN A 210 2.06 19.15 -1.94
CA GLN A 210 1.03 19.29 -2.98
C GLN A 210 -0.09 18.24 -2.84
N CYS A 211 0.00 17.33 -1.89
CA CYS A 211 -1.05 16.33 -1.63
C CYS A 211 -2.20 16.93 -0.81
N ASP A 212 -3.44 16.55 -1.12
CA ASP A 212 -4.64 17.10 -0.48
C ASP A 212 -4.82 16.72 1.01
N GLY A 213 -4.23 15.59 1.41
CA GLY A 213 -4.25 15.06 2.77
C GLY A 213 -3.01 15.40 3.60
N PHE A 214 -2.04 16.13 3.03
CA PHE A 214 -0.83 16.55 3.75
C PHE A 214 -1.12 17.78 4.61
N GLN A 215 -1.83 17.57 5.72
CA GLN A 215 -2.17 18.63 6.66
C GLN A 215 -1.27 18.58 7.89
N PRO A 216 -0.59 19.69 8.24
CA PRO A 216 0.15 19.76 9.50
C PRO A 216 -0.80 19.59 10.68
N ILE A 217 -0.46 18.69 11.60
CA ILE A 217 -1.17 18.55 12.86
C ILE A 217 -0.90 19.82 13.66
N SER A 218 -1.86 20.75 13.66
CA SER A 218 -1.81 21.91 14.54
C SER A 218 -2.15 21.45 15.96
N THR A 219 -1.14 21.27 16.80
CA THR A 219 -1.37 21.34 18.24
C THR A 219 -1.72 22.79 18.55
N SER A 220 -2.87 23.02 19.17
CA SER A 220 -3.38 24.33 19.55
C SER A 220 -2.26 25.20 20.16
N VAL A 221 -1.92 26.26 19.42
CA VAL A 221 -1.18 27.46 19.82
C VAL A 221 0.16 27.20 20.56
N SER A 222 1.26 27.29 19.81
CA SER A 222 2.58 27.46 20.39
C SER A 222 2.64 28.73 21.25
N PRO A 223 3.26 28.70 22.45
CA PRO A 223 3.57 29.90 23.24
C PRO A 223 4.39 30.95 22.47
N LEU A 224 5.09 30.54 21.41
CA LEU A 224 5.84 31.43 20.52
C LEU A 224 4.93 32.25 19.57
N ALA A 225 3.62 32.02 19.56
CA ALA A 225 2.66 32.85 18.85
C ALA A 225 2.53 34.28 19.40
N LEU A 226 3.25 34.61 20.49
CA LEU A 226 3.37 35.96 21.05
C LEU A 226 4.15 36.93 20.13
N ILE A 227 4.96 36.43 19.19
CA ILE A 227 5.63 37.26 18.20
C ILE A 227 4.62 37.57 17.08
N LYS A 228 3.89 38.68 17.21
CA LYS A 228 3.01 39.23 16.17
C LYS A 228 3.82 39.40 14.87
N GLY A 229 3.67 38.47 13.93
CA GLY A 229 4.38 38.50 12.63
C GLY A 229 4.62 37.12 11.97
N LEU A 230 4.58 36.01 12.71
CA LEU A 230 4.66 34.66 12.14
C LEU A 230 3.29 34.20 11.61
N VAL A 231 2.87 34.75 10.48
CA VAL A 231 1.60 34.40 9.80
C VAL A 231 1.76 33.20 8.84
N HIS A 232 2.95 32.60 8.76
CA HIS A 232 3.20 31.44 7.90
C HIS A 232 3.01 30.14 8.71
N PRO A 233 2.19 29.19 8.23
CA PRO A 233 2.01 27.92 8.92
C PRO A 233 3.36 27.19 8.97
N LEU A 234 3.69 26.56 10.11
CA LEU A 234 4.94 25.80 10.28
C LEU A 234 5.18 24.75 9.17
N SER A 235 4.12 24.29 8.49
CA SER A 235 4.23 23.41 7.31
C SER A 235 4.97 24.01 6.13
N THR A 236 4.92 25.34 5.91
CA THR A 236 5.68 25.99 4.81
C THR A 236 7.17 26.09 5.12
N LEU A 237 7.57 25.85 6.38
CA LEU A 237 8.96 25.82 6.81
C LEU A 237 9.57 24.41 6.70
N ILE A 238 8.83 23.43 6.19
CA ILE A 238 9.30 22.05 6.03
C ILE A 238 9.14 21.65 4.57
N SER A 239 10.25 21.43 3.87
CA SER A 239 10.23 20.81 2.55
C SER A 239 10.04 19.31 2.71
N SER A 240 9.08 18.73 1.99
CA SER A 240 8.71 17.32 2.11
C SER A 240 8.61 16.66 0.74
N SER A 241 9.39 15.63 0.51
CA SER A 241 9.40 14.88 -0.76
C SER A 241 9.44 13.38 -0.51
N GLN A 242 8.95 12.63 -1.49
CA GLN A 242 9.03 11.18 -1.48
C GLN A 242 9.41 10.68 -2.87
N THR A 243 10.35 9.74 -2.89
CA THR A 243 10.76 9.00 -4.08
C THR A 243 10.64 7.51 -3.82
N CYS A 244 9.99 6.77 -4.71
CA CYS A 244 9.95 5.32 -4.63
C CYS A 244 10.54 4.70 -5.88
N GLN A 245 11.26 3.60 -5.72
CA GLN A 245 11.80 2.77 -6.78
C GLN A 245 11.17 1.38 -6.71
N TYR A 246 10.77 0.85 -7.85
CA TYR A 246 10.07 -0.42 -7.96
C TYR A 246 10.78 -1.32 -8.96
N THR A 247 10.97 -2.57 -8.58
CA THR A 247 11.39 -3.64 -9.48
C THR A 247 10.21 -4.58 -9.68
N LEU A 248 9.93 -4.90 -10.93
CA LEU A 248 8.79 -5.72 -11.35
C LEU A 248 9.26 -7.02 -11.99
N ASP A 249 8.56 -8.12 -11.71
CA ASP A 249 8.84 -9.40 -12.34
C ASP A 249 8.51 -9.32 -13.86
N PRO A 250 9.47 -9.59 -14.75
CA PRO A 250 9.29 -9.41 -16.19
C PRO A 250 8.25 -10.35 -16.81
N LYS A 251 7.93 -11.48 -16.16
CA LYS A 251 6.99 -12.49 -16.68
C LYS A 251 5.61 -12.36 -16.06
N ARG A 252 5.56 -12.06 -14.76
CA ARG A 252 4.36 -12.07 -13.93
C ARG A 252 3.86 -10.66 -13.60
N LYS A 253 4.64 -9.62 -13.92
CA LYS A 253 4.33 -8.18 -13.78
C LYS A 253 4.09 -7.66 -12.35
N HIS A 254 4.26 -8.50 -11.33
CA HIS A 254 4.04 -8.09 -9.93
C HIS A 254 5.29 -7.42 -9.36
N VAL A 255 5.11 -6.69 -8.26
CA VAL A 255 6.20 -6.01 -7.56
C VAL A 255 7.09 -7.04 -6.87
N SER A 256 8.35 -7.14 -7.30
CA SER A 256 9.35 -7.98 -6.63
C SER A 256 10.09 -7.21 -5.54
N GLU A 257 10.33 -5.91 -5.76
CA GLU A 257 10.91 -5.03 -4.74
C GLU A 257 10.28 -3.63 -4.85
N ALA A 258 10.05 -2.99 -3.71
CA ALA A 258 9.72 -1.57 -3.62
C ALA A 258 10.59 -0.91 -2.55
N VAL A 259 11.23 0.20 -2.89
CA VAL A 259 12.06 1.00 -1.98
C VAL A 259 11.61 2.44 -2.04
N CYS A 260 11.01 2.94 -0.95
CA CYS A 260 10.59 4.32 -0.83
C CYS A 260 11.51 5.09 0.13
N ASP A 261 11.87 6.29 -0.27
CA ASP A 261 12.65 7.26 0.49
C ASP A 261 11.83 8.53 0.62
N GLU A 262 11.52 8.90 1.85
CA GLU A 262 10.77 10.09 2.19
C GLU A 262 11.61 10.99 3.08
N GLN A 263 11.57 12.29 2.81
CA GLN A 263 12.40 13.27 3.49
C GLN A 263 11.56 14.47 3.90
N HIS A 264 11.78 14.94 5.12
CA HIS A 264 11.24 16.17 5.67
C HIS A 264 12.40 17.02 6.18
N LEU A 265 12.74 18.05 5.42
CA LEU A 265 13.79 19.00 5.75
C LEU A 265 13.19 20.26 6.34
N PHE A 266 13.58 20.60 7.56
CA PHE A 266 13.28 21.91 8.13
C PHE A 266 14.12 22.97 7.42
N LEU A 267 13.47 23.86 6.68
CA LEU A 267 14.10 24.87 5.83
C LEU A 267 14.84 25.96 6.62
N PRO A 268 14.35 26.45 7.77
CA PRO A 268 15.11 27.41 8.56
C PRO A 268 16.44 26.80 8.99
N PHE A 269 17.51 27.55 8.74
CA PHE A 269 18.90 27.12 8.97
C PHE A 269 19.36 25.93 8.12
N SER A 270 18.60 25.54 7.09
CA SER A 270 19.07 24.55 6.13
C SER A 270 20.15 25.15 5.21
N TYR A 271 21.09 24.30 4.78
CA TYR A 271 22.10 24.68 3.80
C TYR A 271 21.91 23.87 2.52
N LYS A 272 21.84 24.57 1.37
CA LYS A 272 21.66 24.01 0.03
C LYS A 272 20.47 23.04 -0.09
N ASN A 273 19.43 23.20 0.73
CA ASN A 273 18.28 22.28 0.82
C ASN A 273 18.68 20.80 1.02
N LYS A 274 19.83 20.54 1.66
CA LYS A 274 20.39 19.19 1.84
C LYS A 274 20.93 18.92 3.24
N TYR A 275 21.22 19.96 4.01
CA TYR A 275 21.78 19.85 5.36
C TYR A 275 20.90 20.63 6.32
N GLY A 276 20.78 20.15 7.56
CA GLY A 276 19.91 20.75 8.57
C GLY A 276 19.16 19.69 9.37
N ILE A 277 18.14 20.16 10.11
CA ILE A 277 17.24 19.27 10.85
C ILE A 277 16.38 18.53 9.83
N MET A 278 16.54 17.22 9.77
CA MET A 278 15.85 16.38 8.79
C MET A 278 15.29 15.12 9.45
N THR A 279 14.09 14.73 9.01
CA THR A 279 13.56 13.39 9.22
C THR A 279 13.56 12.65 7.89
N ARG A 280 14.04 11.41 7.90
CA ARG A 280 14.06 10.53 6.73
C ARG A 280 13.37 9.23 7.09
N VAL A 281 12.42 8.82 6.25
CA VAL A 281 11.73 7.54 6.37
C VAL A 281 12.07 6.70 5.15
N THR A 282 12.63 5.52 5.38
CA THR A 282 12.86 4.54 4.32
C THR A 282 11.91 3.37 4.52
N GLN A 283 11.33 2.89 3.42
CA GLN A 283 10.51 1.69 3.41
C GLN A 283 11.03 0.75 2.34
N LYS A 284 11.06 -0.55 2.65
CA LYS A 284 11.50 -1.59 1.75
C LYS A 284 10.54 -2.77 1.83
N LEU A 285 10.02 -3.19 0.69
CA LEU A 285 9.26 -4.43 0.51
C LEU A 285 10.04 -5.32 -0.44
N SER A 286 10.39 -6.52 -0.02
CA SER A 286 11.05 -7.52 -0.87
C SER A 286 10.22 -8.79 -0.91
N LEU A 287 9.82 -9.20 -2.12
CA LEU A 287 9.02 -10.40 -2.33
C LEU A 287 9.84 -11.65 -1.99
N GLU A 288 9.21 -12.57 -1.27
CA GLU A 288 9.81 -13.85 -0.89
C GLU A 288 9.12 -15.03 -1.58
N ASP A 289 7.79 -15.01 -1.65
CA ASP A 289 7.03 -16.13 -2.22
C ASP A 289 5.70 -15.69 -2.85
N THR A 290 5.19 -16.51 -3.77
CA THR A 290 3.93 -16.28 -4.51
C THR A 290 3.03 -17.53 -4.59
N PRO A 291 2.64 -18.14 -3.45
CA PRO A 291 1.87 -19.38 -3.47
C PRO A 291 0.47 -19.16 -4.07
N LYS A 292 -0.10 -20.23 -4.61
CA LYS A 292 -1.50 -20.23 -5.07
C LYS A 292 -2.42 -20.30 -3.85
N ILE A 293 -3.57 -19.65 -3.95
CA ILE A 293 -4.66 -19.78 -2.96
C ILE A 293 -5.90 -20.35 -3.66
N ASN A 294 -6.74 -21.04 -2.88
CA ASN A 294 -7.98 -21.65 -3.39
C ASN A 294 -9.24 -20.84 -3.03
N SER A 295 -9.16 -19.97 -2.02
CA SER A 295 -10.31 -19.18 -1.58
C SER A 295 -10.59 -18.04 -2.56
N ARG A 296 -11.84 -17.97 -3.02
CA ARG A 296 -12.41 -16.83 -3.77
C ARG A 296 -13.26 -15.92 -2.89
N PHE A 297 -13.31 -16.22 -1.59
CA PHE A 297 -14.17 -15.49 -0.67
C PHE A 297 -13.56 -14.12 -0.37
N PHE A 298 -14.28 -13.08 -0.79
CA PHE A 298 -14.02 -11.71 -0.42
C PHE A 298 -15.36 -11.07 -0.07
N SER A 299 -15.42 -10.47 1.11
CA SER A 299 -16.57 -9.72 1.59
C SER A 299 -16.09 -8.36 2.04
N GLU A 300 -16.64 -7.33 1.43
CA GLU A 300 -16.44 -5.95 1.88
C GLU A 300 -16.93 -5.82 3.32
N GLY A 301 -16.15 -5.14 4.15
CA GLY A 301 -16.54 -4.90 5.55
C GLY A 301 -17.52 -3.74 5.66
N THR A 302 -18.14 -3.59 6.83
CA THR A 302 -19.09 -2.49 7.08
C THR A 302 -18.41 -1.13 7.26
N ASN A 303 -17.16 -1.13 7.72
CA ASN A 303 -16.40 0.10 7.98
C ASN A 303 -15.63 0.54 6.74
N ARG A 304 -16.25 1.38 5.91
CA ARG A 304 -15.61 1.91 4.69
C ARG A 304 -14.70 3.10 5.03
N MET A 305 -13.41 2.99 4.75
CA MET A 305 -12.41 4.06 5.00
C MET A 305 -11.52 4.31 3.78
N GLY A 306 -10.90 5.48 3.71
CA GLY A 306 -9.90 5.80 2.68
C GLY A 306 -8.48 5.38 3.07
N LEU A 307 -7.56 5.43 2.10
CA LEU A 307 -6.14 5.14 2.29
C LEU A 307 -5.39 6.23 3.10
N ALA A 308 -5.88 7.47 3.06
CA ALA A 308 -5.23 8.59 3.73
C ALA A 308 -5.08 8.37 5.24
N PHE A 309 -3.97 8.89 5.79
CA PHE A 309 -3.66 8.86 7.21
C PHE A 309 -4.72 9.56 8.04
N GLU A 310 -5.06 8.98 9.19
CA GLU A 310 -5.94 9.62 10.17
C GLU A 310 -5.16 10.04 11.40
N SER A 311 -5.22 11.33 11.75
CA SER A 311 -4.57 11.83 12.96
C SER A 311 -5.18 11.19 14.22
N THR A 312 -4.32 10.62 15.05
CA THR A 312 -4.65 10.26 16.43
C THR A 312 -4.39 11.49 17.28
N LYS A 313 -5.45 12.10 17.85
CA LYS A 313 -5.25 13.13 18.88
C LYS A 313 -4.42 12.51 20.01
N SER A 314 -3.19 12.95 20.21
CA SER A 314 -2.45 12.63 21.42
C SER A 314 -3.13 13.39 22.57
N THR A 315 -3.83 12.65 23.44
CA THR A 315 -4.49 13.23 24.62
C THR A 315 -3.48 13.69 25.68
N SER A 316 -2.19 13.66 25.39
CA SER A 316 -1.14 14.22 26.24
C SER A 316 -0.56 15.45 25.57
N SER A 317 -0.82 16.63 26.14
CA SER A 317 0.12 17.73 26.01
C SER A 317 1.51 17.20 26.37
N PRO A 318 2.57 17.51 25.61
CA PRO A 318 3.91 17.21 26.07
C PRO A 318 4.08 17.93 27.40
N LYS A 319 4.29 17.21 28.50
CA LYS A 319 4.62 17.82 29.81
C LYS A 319 5.82 18.79 29.70
N GLN A 320 6.60 18.69 28.63
CA GLN A 320 7.65 19.62 28.23
C GLN A 320 7.14 21.00 27.81
N ALA A 321 5.97 21.13 27.19
CA ALA A 321 5.41 22.43 26.81
C ALA A 321 5.06 23.27 28.05
N ASP A 322 4.45 22.64 29.06
CA ASP A 322 4.13 23.29 30.34
C ASP A 322 5.37 23.59 31.18
N ALA A 323 6.41 22.75 31.09
CA ALA A 323 7.68 22.97 31.78
C ALA A 323 8.45 24.15 31.19
N VAL A 324 8.47 24.31 29.86
CA VAL A 324 9.13 25.45 29.18
C VAL A 324 8.41 26.77 29.46
N LEU A 325 7.08 26.75 29.55
CA LEU A 325 6.27 27.92 29.94
C LEU A 325 6.59 28.43 31.36
N LYS A 326 6.86 27.52 32.31
CA LYS A 326 7.22 27.88 33.69
C LYS A 326 8.62 28.48 33.83
N THR A 327 9.53 28.18 32.90
CA THR A 327 10.90 28.75 32.91
C THR A 327 10.96 30.13 32.27
N LEU A 328 9.88 30.57 31.61
CA LEU A 328 9.78 31.87 30.92
C LEU A 328 8.96 32.91 31.70
N GLN A 329 8.53 32.59 32.92
CA GLN A 329 7.95 33.51 33.91
C GLN A 329 9.00 33.87 34.97
#